data_AF-A0A3D0TNN1-F1
#
_entry.id   AF-A0A3D0TNN1-F1
#
_cell.length_a   1.000
_cell.length_b   1.000
_cell.length_c   1.000
_cell.angle_alpha   90.00
_cell.angle_beta   90.00
_cell.angle_gamma   90.00
#
_symmetry.space_group_name_H-M   'P 1'
#
loop_
_entity.id
_entity.type
_entity.pdbx_description
1 polymer ?
#
loop_
_entity_poly.entity_id
_entity_poly.type
_entity_poly.pdbx_seq_one_letter_code
_entity_poly.pdbx_strand_id
1 'polypeptide(L)'
;MDAICDDLLAETDALAHVLADRTDDEWRAPTPAQGWDSRDTVVHLGMTDWVATLATADPDEFEATKAGMAAGEADLHTAAGFDFESMSGADLWAWFDSRRTTMVAAFRRVGPRDRIPWFGPDMG
;
A
#
# COMPACT_ATOMS: atom_id res chain seq x y z
N MET A 1 -3.38 -9.83 -16.55
CA MET A 1 -3.46 -8.89 -15.42
C MET A 1 -4.71 -9.18 -14.61
N ASP A 2 -5.87 -9.27 -15.26
CA ASP A 2 -7.18 -9.53 -14.61
C ASP A 2 -7.18 -10.62 -13.54
N ALA A 3 -6.73 -11.85 -13.85
CA ALA A 3 -6.72 -12.93 -12.87
C ALA A 3 -5.92 -12.62 -11.58
N ILE A 4 -4.72 -12.01 -11.72
CA ILE A 4 -3.90 -11.63 -10.56
C ILE A 4 -4.58 -10.49 -9.77
N CYS A 5 -5.22 -9.55 -10.46
CA CYS A 5 -5.99 -8.50 -9.82
C CYS A 5 -7.21 -9.03 -9.06
N ASP A 6 -7.89 -10.03 -9.63
CA ASP A 6 -9.05 -10.68 -9.02
C ASP A 6 -8.64 -11.46 -7.77
N ASP A 7 -7.54 -12.22 -7.85
CA ASP A 7 -6.96 -12.94 -6.71
C ASP A 7 -6.57 -11.96 -5.59
N LEU A 8 -5.92 -10.84 -5.95
CA LEU A 8 -5.51 -9.82 -4.97
C LEU A 8 -6.71 -9.17 -4.27
N LEU A 9 -7.81 -8.92 -4.97
CA LEU A 9 -9.05 -8.41 -4.37
C LEU A 9 -9.69 -9.45 -3.44
N ALA A 10 -9.70 -10.73 -3.84
CA ALA A 10 -10.19 -11.80 -2.99
C ALA A 10 -9.35 -11.97 -1.71
N GLU A 11 -8.02 -11.82 -1.80
CA GLU A 11 -7.13 -11.80 -0.63
C GLU A 11 -7.38 -10.58 0.27
N THR A 12 -7.65 -9.40 -0.31
CA THR A 12 -8.05 -8.21 0.45
C THR A 12 -9.36 -8.45 1.20
N ASP A 13 -10.37 -9.05 0.54
CA ASP A 13 -11.64 -9.40 1.20
C ASP A 13 -11.42 -10.39 2.34
N ALA A 14 -10.56 -11.41 2.14
CA ALA A 14 -10.22 -12.35 3.19
C ALA A 14 -9.53 -11.66 4.38
N LEU A 15 -8.64 -10.70 4.12
CA LEU A 15 -8.00 -9.89 5.16
C LEU A 15 -9.01 -9.02 5.92
N ALA A 16 -10.03 -8.47 5.23
CA ALA A 16 -11.11 -7.71 5.84
C ALA A 16 -11.80 -8.53 6.95
N HIS A 17 -12.06 -9.81 6.68
CA HIS A 17 -12.69 -10.71 7.65
C HIS A 17 -11.80 -11.02 8.85
N VAL A 18 -10.47 -11.02 8.69
CA VAL A 18 -9.51 -11.22 9.80
C VAL A 18 -9.51 -10.02 10.77
N LEU A 19 -9.68 -8.82 10.21
CA LEU A 19 -9.65 -7.54 10.93
C LEU A 19 -11.03 -7.05 11.36
N ALA A 20 -12.10 -7.71 10.91
CA ALA A 20 -13.46 -7.38 11.26
C ALA A 20 -13.67 -7.43 12.79
N ASP A 21 -14.51 -6.51 13.27
CA ASP A 21 -14.94 -6.40 14.67
C ASP A 21 -13.81 -6.21 15.70
N ARG A 22 -12.58 -5.90 15.27
CA ARG A 22 -11.48 -5.56 16.15
C ARG A 22 -11.66 -4.17 16.75
N THR A 23 -11.48 -4.09 18.06
CA THR A 23 -11.37 -2.83 18.79
C THR A 23 -10.05 -2.13 18.48
N ASP A 24 -9.97 -0.81 18.69
CA ASP A 24 -8.73 -0.05 18.46
C ASP A 24 -7.55 -0.57 19.29
N ASP A 25 -7.79 -1.09 20.50
CA ASP A 25 -6.74 -1.73 21.32
C ASP A 25 -6.23 -3.04 20.69
N GLU A 26 -7.11 -3.81 20.04
CA GLU A 26 -6.71 -5.05 19.35
C GLU A 26 -5.97 -4.77 18.04
N TRP A 27 -6.21 -3.62 17.41
CA TRP A 27 -5.39 -3.15 16.28
C TRP A 27 -3.95 -2.85 16.69
N ARG A 28 -3.72 -2.53 17.97
CA ARG A 28 -2.38 -2.36 18.57
C ARG A 28 -1.72 -3.66 18.99
N ALA A 29 -2.33 -4.82 18.68
CA ALA A 29 -1.71 -6.11 18.96
C ALA A 29 -0.40 -6.27 18.16
N PRO A 30 0.69 -6.74 18.79
CA PRO A 30 1.96 -6.92 18.13
C PRO A 30 1.88 -8.02 17.07
N THR A 31 2.65 -7.86 16.01
CA THR A 31 2.79 -8.84 14.93
C THR A 31 4.12 -9.61 15.06
N PRO A 32 4.34 -10.69 14.29
CA PRO A 32 5.65 -11.33 14.21
C PRO A 32 6.77 -10.39 13.70
N ALA A 33 6.43 -9.31 12.99
CA ALA A 33 7.37 -8.26 12.65
C ALA A 33 7.69 -7.46 13.92
N GLN A 34 8.90 -7.61 14.44
CA GLN A 34 9.29 -7.00 15.71
C GLN A 34 9.13 -5.48 15.66
N GLY A 35 8.40 -4.94 16.64
CA GLY A 35 8.15 -3.50 16.76
C GLY A 35 6.96 -2.99 15.96
N TRP A 36 6.25 -3.86 15.23
CA TRP A 36 5.07 -3.50 14.46
C TRP A 36 3.80 -4.07 15.07
N ASP A 37 2.77 -3.26 15.13
CA ASP A 37 1.40 -3.71 15.39
C ASP A 37 0.63 -4.03 14.08
N SER A 38 -0.62 -4.46 14.23
CA SER A 38 -1.45 -4.82 13.07
C SER A 38 -1.75 -3.60 12.18
N ARG A 39 -1.79 -2.42 12.78
CA ARG A 39 -2.01 -1.16 12.09
C ARG A 39 -0.76 -0.75 11.29
N ASP A 40 0.44 -0.87 11.83
CA ASP A 40 1.70 -0.64 11.10
C ASP A 40 1.76 -1.50 9.83
N THR A 41 1.30 -2.75 9.96
CA THR A 41 1.21 -3.69 8.84
C THR A 41 0.23 -3.19 7.76
N VAL A 42 -0.98 -2.75 8.13
CA VAL A 42 -1.96 -2.25 7.16
C VAL A 42 -1.53 -0.92 6.53
N VAL A 43 -0.92 -0.01 7.30
CA VAL A 43 -0.30 1.21 6.77
C VAL A 43 0.74 0.86 5.71
N HIS A 44 1.64 -0.10 6.00
CA HIS A 44 2.67 -0.51 5.06
C HIS A 44 2.08 -1.06 3.75
N LEU A 45 1.02 -1.87 3.82
CA LEU A 45 0.31 -2.37 2.64
C LEU A 45 -0.27 -1.22 1.82
N GLY A 46 -0.99 -0.29 2.45
CA GLY A 46 -1.61 0.84 1.74
C GLY A 46 -0.60 1.83 1.16
N MET A 47 0.52 2.07 1.83
CA MET A 47 1.60 2.89 1.29
C MET A 47 2.27 2.23 0.08
N THR A 48 2.44 0.91 0.13
CA THR A 48 2.93 0.14 -1.03
C THR A 48 1.95 0.24 -2.20
N ASP A 49 0.65 0.12 -1.95
CA ASP A 49 -0.39 0.26 -2.98
C ASP A 49 -0.42 1.68 -3.58
N TRP A 50 -0.20 2.72 -2.75
CA TRP A 50 -0.08 4.10 -3.23
C TRP A 50 1.12 4.28 -4.15
N VAL A 51 2.32 3.81 -3.76
CA VAL A 51 3.51 3.93 -4.60
C VAL A 51 3.41 3.08 -5.86
N ALA A 52 2.81 1.89 -5.80
CA ALA A 52 2.53 1.06 -6.97
C ALA A 52 1.56 1.75 -7.94
N THR A 53 0.58 2.50 -7.42
CA THR A 53 -0.30 3.34 -8.22
C THR A 53 0.50 4.43 -8.93
N LEU A 54 1.40 5.14 -8.24
CA LEU A 54 2.28 6.14 -8.86
C LEU A 54 3.14 5.49 -9.95
N ALA A 55 3.87 4.43 -9.63
CA ALA A 55 4.74 3.74 -10.59
C ALA A 55 4.01 3.35 -11.88
N THR A 56 2.71 3.04 -11.78
CA THR A 56 1.88 2.61 -12.91
C THR A 56 1.22 3.77 -13.65
N ALA A 57 0.66 4.74 -12.93
CA ALA A 57 -0.21 5.78 -13.47
C ALA A 57 0.47 7.14 -13.62
N ASP A 58 1.51 7.40 -12.83
CA ASP A 58 2.36 8.60 -12.88
C ASP A 58 3.84 8.23 -12.60
N PRO A 59 4.54 7.62 -13.58
CA PRO A 59 5.93 7.21 -13.43
C PRO A 59 6.88 8.36 -13.06
N ASP A 60 6.57 9.60 -13.47
CA ASP A 60 7.40 10.77 -13.18
C ASP A 60 7.29 11.14 -11.69
N GLU A 61 6.09 11.14 -11.12
CA GLU A 61 5.88 11.33 -9.68
C GLU A 61 6.51 10.18 -8.86
N PHE A 62 6.45 8.95 -9.37
CA PHE A 62 7.15 7.81 -8.76
C PHE A 62 8.67 8.02 -8.70
N GLU A 63 9.31 8.43 -9.80
CA GLU A 63 10.76 8.66 -9.82
C GLU A 63 11.17 9.81 -8.89
N ALA A 64 10.38 10.88 -8.82
CA ALA A 64 10.59 11.97 -7.86
C ALA A 64 10.48 11.47 -6.41
N THR A 65 9.46 10.67 -6.10
CA THR A 65 9.26 10.06 -4.78
C THR A 65 10.43 9.15 -4.42
N LYS A 66 10.86 8.29 -5.36
CA LYS A 66 12.02 7.38 -5.19
C LYS A 66 13.31 8.15 -4.93
N ALA A 67 13.55 9.25 -5.64
CA ALA A 67 14.71 10.11 -5.43
C ALA A 67 14.71 10.76 -4.05
N GLY A 68 13.56 11.31 -3.60
CA GLY A 68 13.42 11.88 -2.26
C GLY A 68 13.68 10.86 -1.14
N MET A 69 13.18 9.63 -1.32
CA MET A 69 13.47 8.53 -0.39
C MET A 69 14.95 8.15 -0.34
N ALA A 70 15.62 8.07 -1.50
CA ALA A 70 17.04 7.77 -1.58
C ALA A 70 17.92 8.87 -0.95
N ALA A 71 17.46 10.12 -0.99
CA ALA A 71 18.11 11.26 -0.33
C ALA A 71 17.83 11.33 1.18
N GLY A 72 16.94 10.47 1.72
CA GLY A 72 16.50 10.50 3.12
C GLY A 72 15.59 11.69 3.46
N GLU A 73 15.01 12.34 2.46
CA GLU A 73 14.12 13.49 2.63
C GLU A 73 12.69 13.06 3.02
N ALA A 74 12.33 11.81 2.72
CA ALA A 74 11.07 11.19 3.10
C ALA A 74 11.25 9.68 3.28
N ASP A 75 10.36 9.05 4.05
CA ASP A 75 10.16 7.60 4.03
C ASP A 75 8.75 7.27 3.50
N LEU A 76 8.48 6.00 3.20
CA LEU A 76 7.17 5.58 2.68
C LEU A 76 6.02 5.93 3.61
N HIS A 77 6.24 6.07 4.91
CA HIS A 77 5.18 6.34 5.88
C HIS A 77 4.91 7.85 6.03
N THR A 78 5.88 8.69 5.69
CA THR A 78 5.80 10.17 5.78
C THR A 78 5.54 10.84 4.44
N ALA A 79 5.93 10.22 3.33
CA ALA A 79 5.86 10.81 1.98
C ALA A 79 4.46 11.24 1.56
N ALA A 80 3.42 10.53 2.01
CA ALA A 80 2.03 10.87 1.68
C ALA A 80 1.36 11.82 2.68
N GLY A 81 2.06 12.25 3.74
CA GLY A 81 1.58 13.25 4.69
C GLY A 81 0.37 12.83 5.52
N PHE A 82 0.10 11.53 5.66
CA PHE A 82 -1.00 11.03 6.47
C PHE A 82 -0.58 10.94 7.94
N ASP A 83 -1.37 11.58 8.81
CA ASP A 83 -1.32 11.30 10.24
C ASP A 83 -2.09 10.01 10.49
N PHE A 84 -1.42 8.88 10.27
CA PHE A 84 -2.04 7.61 10.56
C PHE A 84 -2.35 7.50 12.05
N GLU A 85 -1.53 8.02 12.97
CA GLU A 85 -1.64 7.74 14.40
C GLU A 85 -2.98 8.15 15.02
N SER A 86 -3.65 9.13 14.43
CA SER A 86 -4.99 9.57 14.84
C SER A 86 -6.14 8.76 14.22
N MET A 87 -5.89 7.86 13.27
CA MET A 87 -6.92 7.04 12.63
C MET A 87 -7.33 5.87 13.52
N SER A 88 -8.65 5.64 13.63
CA SER A 88 -9.19 4.38 14.14
C SER A 88 -8.83 3.21 13.23
N GLY A 89 -8.93 1.98 13.73
CA GLY A 89 -8.73 0.79 12.90
C GLY A 89 -9.68 0.73 11.69
N ALA A 90 -10.92 1.17 11.87
CA ALA A 90 -11.92 1.22 10.81
C ALA A 90 -11.57 2.26 9.72
N ASP A 91 -11.13 3.46 10.12
CA ASP A 91 -10.73 4.51 9.18
C ASP A 91 -9.47 4.11 8.41
N LEU A 92 -8.51 3.47 9.10
CA LEU A 92 -7.30 2.94 8.47
C LEU A 92 -7.64 1.85 7.45
N TRP A 93 -8.56 0.94 7.78
CA TRP A 93 -9.03 -0.08 6.83
C TRP A 93 -9.70 0.55 5.61
N ALA A 94 -10.60 1.51 5.80
CA ALA A 94 -11.28 2.20 4.71
C ALA A 94 -10.30 2.95 3.79
N TRP A 95 -9.27 3.59 4.37
CA TRP A 95 -8.20 4.20 3.60
C TRP A 95 -7.42 3.15 2.79
N PHE A 96 -7.00 2.05 3.42
CA PHE A 96 -6.27 0.98 2.76
C PHE A 96 -7.08 0.38 1.60
N ASP A 97 -8.34 0.03 1.82
CA ASP A 97 -9.22 -0.54 0.81
C ASP A 97 -9.41 0.40 -0.41
N SER A 98 -9.52 1.71 -0.16
CA SER A 98 -9.53 2.71 -1.22
C SER A 98 -8.22 2.74 -2.02
N ARG A 99 -7.06 2.56 -1.37
CA ARG A 99 -5.76 2.48 -2.06
C ARG A 99 -5.63 1.21 -2.88
N ARG A 100 -6.01 0.06 -2.31
CA ARG A 100 -6.05 -1.23 -2.99
C ARG A 100 -6.90 -1.18 -4.25
N THR A 101 -8.11 -0.62 -4.14
CA THR A 101 -9.03 -0.46 -5.28
C THR A 101 -8.41 0.42 -6.37
N THR A 102 -7.77 1.53 -5.99
CA THR A 102 -7.11 2.44 -6.94
C THR A 102 -5.95 1.77 -7.65
N MET A 103 -5.09 1.06 -6.91
CA MET A 103 -3.95 0.33 -7.46
C MET A 103 -4.41 -0.77 -8.43
N VAL A 104 -5.41 -1.56 -8.06
CA VAL A 104 -5.97 -2.62 -8.92
C VAL A 104 -6.53 -2.03 -10.22
N ALA A 105 -7.25 -0.91 -10.14
CA ALA A 105 -7.74 -0.21 -11.33
C ALA A 105 -6.59 0.30 -12.22
N ALA A 106 -5.48 0.75 -11.63
CA ALA A 106 -4.28 1.14 -12.39
C ALA A 106 -3.64 -0.06 -13.09
N PHE A 107 -3.41 -1.16 -12.37
CA PHE A 107 -2.80 -2.37 -12.94
C PHE A 107 -3.64 -3.00 -14.03
N ARG A 108 -4.97 -3.05 -13.93
CA ARG A 108 -5.82 -3.58 -15.00
C ARG A 108 -5.66 -2.87 -16.36
N ARG A 109 -5.09 -1.66 -16.39
CA ARG A 109 -4.80 -0.93 -17.63
C ARG A 109 -3.44 -1.30 -18.25
N VAL A 110 -2.62 -2.06 -17.54
CA VAL A 110 -1.27 -2.43 -17.95
C VAL A 110 -1.28 -3.72 -18.76
N GLY A 111 -0.61 -3.70 -19.91
CA GLY A 111 -0.39 -4.85 -20.77
C GLY A 111 0.67 -5.81 -20.21
N PRO A 112 0.67 -7.09 -20.63
CA PRO A 112 1.56 -8.11 -20.09
C PRO A 112 3.06 -7.89 -20.40
N ARG A 113 3.39 -6.93 -21.27
CA ARG A 113 4.77 -6.58 -21.66
C ARG A 113 5.19 -5.19 -21.21
N ASP A 114 4.28 -4.44 -20.62
CA ASP A 114 4.58 -3.08 -20.17
C ASP A 114 5.56 -3.16 -19.00
N ARG A 115 6.45 -2.17 -18.94
CA ARG A 115 7.42 -2.05 -17.86
C ARG A 115 6.94 -1.01 -16.87
N ILE A 116 6.94 -1.39 -15.60
CA ILE A 116 6.60 -0.52 -14.48
C ILE A 116 7.90 -0.25 -13.73
N PRO A 117 8.32 1.01 -13.57
CA PRO A 117 9.50 1.33 -12.77
C PRO A 117 9.29 0.87 -11.33
N TRP A 118 10.36 0.47 -10.65
CA TRP A 118 10.26 0.07 -9.25
C TRP A 118 11.51 0.44 -8.45
N PHE A 119 11.43 0.26 -7.13
CA PHE A 119 12.56 0.40 -6.25
C PHE A 119 13.64 -0.63 -6.58
N GLY A 120 14.90 -0.18 -6.61
CA GLY A 120 16.04 -0.99 -7.02
C GLY A 120 16.51 -0.66 -8.44
N PRO A 121 17.50 -1.41 -8.96
CA PRO A 121 17.95 -1.26 -10.33
C PRO A 121 16.83 -1.62 -11.31
N ASP A 122 16.89 -1.04 -12.51
CA ASP A 122 15.96 -1.37 -13.60
C ASP A 122 15.98 -2.88 -13.86
N MET A 123 14.78 -3.47 -13.93
CA MET A 123 14.61 -4.91 -14.20
C MET A 123 14.59 -5.24 -15.70
N GLY A 124 14.77 -4.23 -16.58
CA GLY A 124 15.10 -4.38 -18.00
C GLY A 124 13.93 -4.48 -18.96
#